data_AF-A0A2T6BQ81-F1
#
_entry.id   AF-A0A2T6BQ81-F1
#
_cell.length_a   1.000
_cell.length_b   1.000
_cell.length_c   1.000
_cell.angle_alpha   90.00
_cell.angle_beta   90.00
_cell.angle_gamma   90.00
#
_symmetry.space_group_name_H-M   'P 1'
#
loop_
_entity.id
_entity.type
_entity.pdbx_description
1 polymer ?
#
loop_
_entity_poly.entity_id
_entity_poly.type
_entity_poly.pdbx_seq_one_letter_code
_entity_poly.pdbx_strand_id
1 'polypeptide(L)'
;MSKTPLYTLKENIDEVLHLFKSKKDTFGECLTKSISICKKMRYNEAIKTHFACQVNTAAQLESMKINRIICEVCKRQLYAE
;
A
#
# COMPACT_ATOMS: atom_id res chain seq x y z
N MET A 1 8.17 -11.09 18.64
CA MET A 1 8.38 -9.84 17.89
C MET A 1 7.20 -9.63 16.94
N SER A 2 6.27 -8.76 17.27
CA SER A 2 5.25 -8.32 16.31
C SER A 2 5.96 -7.61 15.16
N LYS A 3 5.93 -8.20 13.95
CA LYS A 3 6.46 -7.54 12.75
C LYS A 3 5.52 -6.39 12.42
N THR A 4 5.96 -5.15 12.58
CA THR A 4 5.20 -3.98 12.16
C THR A 4 4.86 -4.13 10.67
N PRO A 5 3.57 -4.10 10.29
CA PRO A 5 3.17 -4.24 8.91
C PRO A 5 3.64 -3.03 8.11
N LEU A 6 4.23 -3.28 6.94
CA LEU A 6 4.63 -2.25 6.00
C LEU A 6 3.66 -2.22 4.82
N TYR A 7 3.52 -1.06 4.21
CA TYR A 7 2.54 -0.77 3.19
C TYR A 7 3.17 -0.04 2.01
N THR A 8 2.68 -0.36 0.81
CA THR A 8 3.04 0.31 -0.44
C THR A 8 1.75 0.71 -1.14
N LEU A 9 1.66 1.97 -1.58
CA LEU A 9 0.49 2.51 -2.28
C LEU A 9 0.78 2.64 -3.77
N LYS A 10 -0.08 2.04 -4.58
CA LYS A 10 0.05 2.01 -6.03
C LYS A 10 -1.25 2.42 -6.70
N GLU A 11 -1.15 2.92 -7.91
CA GLU A 11 -2.24 3.39 -8.76
C GLU A 11 -2.44 2.45 -9.93
N ASN A 12 -3.70 2.13 -10.26
CA ASN A 12 -4.05 1.38 -11.46
C ASN A 12 -4.42 2.34 -12.61
N ILE A 13 -4.78 1.77 -13.78
CA ILE A 13 -5.18 2.55 -14.97
C ILE A 13 -6.46 3.39 -14.77
N ASP A 14 -7.31 3.00 -13.82
CA ASP A 14 -8.55 3.72 -13.47
C ASP A 14 -8.31 4.85 -12.46
N GLU A 15 -7.05 5.23 -12.21
CA GLU A 15 -6.63 6.23 -11.22
C GLU A 15 -7.06 5.92 -9.77
N VAL A 16 -7.38 4.65 -9.47
CA VAL A 16 -7.72 4.17 -8.14
C VAL A 16 -6.46 3.72 -7.42
N LEU A 17 -6.29 4.18 -6.19
CA LEU A 17 -5.16 3.81 -5.36
C LEU A 17 -5.46 2.57 -4.50
N HIS A 18 -4.54 1.62 -4.52
CA HIS A 18 -4.61 0.39 -3.76
C HIS A 18 -3.37 0.19 -2.89
N LEU A 19 -3.60 -0.27 -1.65
CA LEU A 19 -2.54 -0.62 -0.72
C LEU A 19 -2.13 -2.07 -0.91
N PHE A 20 -0.84 -2.32 -0.77
CA PHE A 20 -0.22 -3.64 -0.79
C PHE A 20 0.53 -3.82 0.52
N LYS A 21 0.45 -5.02 1.13
CA LYS A 21 1.37 -5.37 2.23
C LYS A 21 2.77 -5.53 1.66
N SER A 22 3.75 -5.03 2.40
CA SER A 22 5.16 -5.13 2.09
C SER A 22 5.95 -5.62 3.30
N LYS A 23 7.18 -6.05 3.05
CA LYS A 23 8.17 -6.39 4.08
C LYS A 23 9.54 -5.95 3.60
N LYS A 24 10.45 -5.67 4.52
CA LYS A 24 11.87 -5.56 4.19
C LYS A 24 12.49 -6.96 4.12
N ASP A 25 13.37 -7.18 3.16
CA ASP A 25 14.22 -8.37 3.14
C ASP A 25 15.44 -8.21 4.07
N THR A 26 16.39 -9.15 3.99
CA THR A 26 17.61 -9.12 4.80
C THR A 26 18.58 -8.00 4.43
N PHE A 27 18.45 -7.43 3.22
CA PHE A 27 19.25 -6.32 2.73
C PHE A 27 18.55 -4.96 2.93
N GLY A 28 17.32 -4.98 3.46
CA GLY A 28 16.51 -3.79 3.69
C GLY A 28 15.65 -3.39 2.48
N GLU A 29 15.63 -4.18 1.40
CA GLU A 29 14.84 -3.92 0.21
C GLU A 29 13.36 -4.13 0.45
N CYS A 30 12.53 -3.30 -0.20
CA CYS A 30 11.08 -3.35 -0.04
C CYS A 30 10.44 -4.41 -0.94
N LEU A 31 10.10 -5.55 -0.35
CA LEU A 31 9.33 -6.61 -1.03
C LEU A 31 7.85 -6.38 -0.86
N THR A 32 7.18 -6.01 -1.95
CA THR A 32 5.73 -5.79 -2.00
C THR A 32 5.00 -7.04 -2.48
N LYS A 33 3.85 -7.36 -1.88
CA LYS A 33 3.01 -8.49 -2.29
C LYS A 33 2.51 -8.32 -3.73
N SER A 34 2.20 -9.44 -4.38
CA SER A 34 1.74 -9.48 -5.77
C SER A 34 0.29 -9.02 -5.96
N ILE A 35 -0.47 -8.85 -4.88
CA ILE A 35 -1.87 -8.42 -4.91
C ILE A 35 -2.15 -7.44 -3.76
N SER A 36 -3.03 -6.48 -4.00
CA SER A 36 -3.47 -5.49 -3.03
C SER A 36 -4.23 -6.12 -1.87
N ILE A 37 -4.30 -5.42 -0.74
CA ILE A 37 -4.95 -5.90 0.48
C ILE A 37 -6.46 -6.13 0.29
N CYS A 38 -7.08 -5.37 -0.60
CA CYS A 38 -8.47 -5.57 -1.00
C CYS A 38 -8.67 -6.61 -2.11
N LYS A 39 -7.58 -7.21 -2.63
CA LYS A 39 -7.57 -8.22 -3.71
C LYS A 39 -8.11 -7.75 -5.07
N LYS A 40 -8.26 -6.44 -5.28
CA LYS A 40 -8.81 -5.86 -6.53
C LYS A 40 -7.76 -5.42 -7.55
N MET A 41 -6.48 -5.47 -7.18
CA MET A 41 -5.39 -4.99 -8.03
C MET A 41 -4.16 -5.87 -7.83
N ARG A 42 -3.63 -6.44 -8.91
CA ARG A 42 -2.36 -7.15 -8.98
C ARG A 42 -1.22 -6.15 -9.15
N TYR A 43 -0.02 -6.55 -8.75
CA TYR A 43 1.17 -5.70 -8.78
C TYR A 43 1.50 -5.20 -10.19
N ASN A 44 1.30 -6.03 -11.21
CA ASN A 44 1.57 -5.71 -12.62
C ASN A 44 0.49 -4.83 -13.28
N GLU A 45 -0.64 -4.61 -12.61
CA GLU A 45 -1.68 -3.66 -13.05
C GLU A 45 -1.37 -2.23 -12.55
N ALA A 46 -0.27 -2.06 -11.80
CA ALA A 46 0.16 -0.77 -11.30
C ALA A 46 0.84 0.06 -12.38
N ILE A 47 0.33 1.27 -12.60
CA ILE A 47 0.95 2.26 -13.48
C ILE A 47 1.88 3.21 -12.71
N LYS A 48 1.67 3.37 -11.40
CA LYS A 48 2.46 4.27 -10.56
C LYS A 48 2.57 3.77 -9.12
N THR A 49 3.69 4.07 -8.47
CA THR A 49 3.90 3.88 -7.03
C THR A 49 4.00 5.25 -6.36
N HIS A 50 3.16 5.50 -5.34
CA HIS A 50 3.13 6.78 -4.62
C HIS A 50 4.06 6.76 -3.41
N PHE A 51 4.05 5.68 -2.64
CA PHE A 51 5.04 5.42 -1.60
C PHE A 51 5.25 3.91 -1.44
N ALA A 52 6.38 3.52 -0.85
CA ALA A 52 6.72 2.13 -0.62
C ALA A 52 7.23 1.88 0.81
N CYS A 53 6.93 0.71 1.34
CA CYS A 53 7.39 0.22 2.65
C CYS A 53 7.23 1.19 3.83
N GLN A 54 6.07 1.84 3.90
CA GLN A 54 5.72 2.69 5.03
C GLN A 54 5.05 1.88 6.15
N VAL A 55 5.39 2.17 7.41
CA VAL A 55 4.64 1.65 8.56
C VAL A 55 3.22 2.21 8.55
N ASN A 56 2.28 1.59 9.28
CA ASN A 56 0.87 1.96 9.27
C ASN A 56 0.65 3.48 9.45
N THR A 57 1.18 4.09 10.51
CA THR A 57 1.04 5.53 10.78
C THR A 57 1.56 6.41 9.65
N ALA A 58 2.73 6.08 9.08
CA ALA A 58 3.28 6.81 7.94
C ALA A 58 2.43 6.61 6.67
N ALA A 59 1.96 5.39 6.42
CA ALA A 59 1.08 5.10 5.29
C ALA A 59 -0.25 5.85 5.39
N GLN A 60 -0.81 6.01 6.60
CA GLN A 60 -2.01 6.82 6.86
C GLN A 60 -1.74 8.31 6.56
N LEU A 61 -0.63 8.85 7.08
CA LEU A 61 -0.26 10.26 6.87
C LEU A 61 0.00 10.57 5.40
N GLU A 62 0.76 9.71 4.70
CA GLU A 62 1.02 9.88 3.27
C GLU A 62 -0.27 9.73 2.44
N SER A 63 -1.15 8.81 2.82
CA SER A 63 -2.47 8.65 2.17
C SER A 63 -3.33 9.92 2.29
N MET A 64 -3.28 10.63 3.43
CA MET A 64 -4.03 11.88 3.63
C MET A 64 -3.51 13.04 2.78
N LYS A 65 -2.23 13.03 2.41
CA LYS A 65 -1.62 14.07 1.56
C LYS A 65 -1.99 13.92 0.08
N ILE A 66 -2.48 12.74 -0.32
CA ILE A 66 -2.75 12.41 -1.71
C ILE A 66 -4.19 12.84 -2.06
N ASN A 67 -4.32 13.80 -2.98
CA ASN A 67 -5.62 14.26 -3.49
C ASN A 67 -6.18 13.31 -4.57
N ARG A 68 -6.30 12.01 -4.26
CA ARG A 68 -6.80 10.95 -5.16
C ARG A 68 -7.65 9.94 -4.40
N ILE A 69 -8.42 9.15 -5.16
CA ILE A 69 -9.33 8.15 -4.62
C ILE A 69 -8.55 6.91 -4.18
N ILE A 70 -8.45 6.70 -2.88
CA ILE A 70 -7.98 5.43 -2.32
C ILE A 70 -9.16 4.47 -2.24
N CYS A 71 -8.95 3.24 -2.68
CA CYS A 71 -9.94 2.17 -2.56
C CYS A 71 -10.46 2.08 -1.12
N GLU A 72 -11.76 2.22 -0.93
CA GLU A 72 -12.40 2.27 0.39
C GLU A 72 -12.08 1.05 1.26
N VAL A 73 -11.95 -0.14 0.66
CA VAL A 73 -11.57 -1.36 1.40
C VAL A 73 -10.13 -1.28 1.89
N CYS A 74 -9.21 -0.78 1.04
CA CYS A 74 -7.81 -0.56 1.43
C CYS A 74 -7.73 0.46 2.56
N LYS A 75 -8.48 1.57 2.44
CA LYS A 75 -8.56 2.61 3.45
C LYS A 75 -9.03 2.04 4.79
N ARG A 76 -10.17 1.36 4.82
CA ARG A 76 -10.70 0.75 6.06
C ARG A 76 -9.72 -0.21 6.71
N GLN A 77 -9.06 -1.06 5.93
CA GLN A 77 -8.06 -1.98 6.46
C GLN A 77 -6.84 -1.26 7.04
N LEU A 78 -6.39 -0.17 6.42
CA LEU A 78 -5.27 0.62 6.93
C LEU A 78 -5.61 1.29 8.28
N TYR A 79 -6.82 1.81 8.44
CA TYR A 79 -7.25 2.49 9.67
C TYR A 79 -7.80 1.55 10.76
N ALA A 80 -7.98 0.26 10.46
CA ALA A 80 -8.46 -0.74 11.41
C ALA A 80 -7.31 -1.53 12.09
N GLU A 81 -6.07 -1.37 11.63
CA GLU A 81 -4.86 -1.88 12.29
C GLU A 81 -4.24 -0.82 13.21
#